data_AF-X6LLY4-F1
#
_entry.id   AF-X6LLY4-F1
#
_cell.length_a   1.000
_cell.length_b   1.000
_cell.length_c   1.000
_cell.angle_alpha   90.00
_cell.angle_beta   90.00
_cell.angle_gamma   90.00
#
_symmetry.space_group_name_H-M   'P 1'
#
loop_
_entity.id
_entity.type
_entity.pdbx_description
1 polymer ?
#
loop_
_entity_poly.entity_id
_entity_poly.type
_entity_poly.pdbx_seq_one_letter_code
_entity_poly.pdbx_strand_id
1 'polypeptide(L)'
;IFSDSSFLSSQLRTCHKSLIDSFKSWIISWIHFDKDKHYAYEDNRRIIDRPLNKVMLLHLPKFQHLLHHPDIHCCLCISTETSDVVVQYYKQVFKTHPEMCTYLLCVISVKLNEQQLDDVIELFMDGLVDKNQSIHYRYAKSIAKIALKLNEKQLNE
;
A
#
# COMPACT_ATOMS: atom_id res chain seq x y z
N ILE A 1 -12.11 -4.12 -9.74
CA ILE A 1 -12.27 -2.66 -9.86
C ILE A 1 -13.76 -2.38 -9.71
N PHE A 2 -14.18 -1.80 -8.59
CA PHE A 2 -15.62 -1.54 -8.34
C PHE A 2 -16.17 -0.37 -9.17
N SER A 3 -15.29 0.42 -9.81
CA SER A 3 -15.71 1.49 -10.73
C SER A 3 -16.39 0.98 -12.01
N ASP A 4 -16.23 -0.30 -12.34
CA ASP A 4 -16.85 -0.93 -13.51
C ASP A 4 -18.09 -1.77 -13.14
N SER A 5 -18.51 -1.72 -11.86
CA SER A 5 -19.73 -2.38 -11.41
C SER A 5 -20.95 -1.82 -12.16
N SER A 6 -21.61 -2.68 -12.92
CA SER A 6 -22.85 -2.37 -13.65
C SER A 6 -24.03 -2.02 -12.73
N PHE A 7 -23.91 -2.32 -11.43
CA PHE A 7 -24.93 -2.04 -10.41
C PHE A 7 -24.98 -0.58 -9.96
N LEU A 8 -23.92 0.21 -10.18
CA LEU A 8 -23.85 1.60 -9.73
C LEU A 8 -24.40 2.56 -10.79
N SER A 9 -25.15 3.58 -10.36
CA SER A 9 -25.58 4.64 -11.27
C SER A 9 -24.37 5.35 -11.88
N SER A 10 -24.55 5.95 -13.07
CA SER A 10 -23.47 6.70 -13.74
C SER A 10 -22.94 7.83 -12.86
N GLN A 11 -23.81 8.55 -12.15
CA GLN A 11 -23.42 9.60 -11.20
C GLN A 11 -22.59 9.07 -10.04
N LEU A 12 -22.96 7.92 -9.44
CA LEU A 12 -22.16 7.34 -8.36
C LEU A 12 -20.78 6.90 -8.84
N ARG A 13 -20.68 6.32 -10.03
CA ARG A 13 -19.40 5.96 -10.66
C ARG A 13 -18.51 7.19 -10.90
N THR A 14 -19.09 8.28 -11.39
CA THR A 14 -18.39 9.56 -11.57
C THR A 14 -17.90 10.12 -10.25
N CYS A 15 -18.75 10.18 -9.22
CA CYS A 15 -18.35 10.64 -7.89
C CYS A 15 -17.22 9.80 -7.29
N HIS A 16 -17.32 8.47 -7.40
CA HIS A 16 -16.29 7.55 -6.92
C HIS A 16 -14.95 7.76 -7.65
N LYS A 17 -14.98 7.93 -8.97
CA LYS A 17 -13.78 8.23 -9.76
C LYS A 17 -13.15 9.57 -9.35
N SER A 18 -13.95 10.63 -9.23
CA SER A 18 -13.45 11.94 -8.79
C SER A 18 -12.87 11.92 -7.38
N LEU A 19 -13.47 11.16 -6.46
CA LEU A 19 -12.95 10.98 -5.10
C LEU A 19 -11.58 10.27 -5.13
N ILE A 20 -11.47 9.18 -5.90
CA ILE A 20 -10.23 8.46 -6.11
C ILE A 20 -9.15 9.38 -6.70
N ASP A 21 -9.48 10.14 -7.75
CA ASP A 21 -8.51 11.00 -8.42
C ASP A 21 -8.06 12.18 -7.53
N SER A 22 -8.95 12.69 -6.68
CA SER A 22 -8.59 13.68 -5.65
C SER A 22 -7.63 13.09 -4.61
N PHE A 23 -7.90 11.86 -4.16
CA PHE A 23 -7.05 11.16 -3.20
C PHE A 23 -5.66 10.84 -3.79
N LYS A 24 -5.60 10.47 -5.07
CA LYS A 24 -4.33 10.28 -5.80
C LYS A 24 -3.52 11.58 -5.85
N SER A 25 -4.16 12.67 -6.25
CA SER A 25 -3.52 13.99 -6.36
C SER A 25 -2.96 14.42 -5.00
N TRP A 26 -3.71 14.17 -3.92
CA TRP A 26 -3.27 14.43 -2.57
C TRP A 26 -2.04 13.60 -2.15
N ILE A 27 -2.04 12.28 -2.40
CA ILE A 27 -0.87 11.41 -2.12
C ILE A 27 0.36 11.87 -2.88
N ILE A 28 0.24 12.15 -4.18
CA ILE A 28 1.37 12.57 -5.02
C ILE A 28 1.99 13.86 -4.48
N SER A 29 1.16 14.88 -4.20
CA SER A 29 1.62 16.14 -3.62
C SER A 29 2.31 15.93 -2.26
N TRP A 30 1.83 14.98 -1.45
CA TRP A 30 2.42 14.67 -0.15
C TRP A 30 3.75 13.93 -0.23
N ILE A 31 3.91 13.02 -1.20
CA ILE A 31 5.19 12.34 -1.43
C ILE A 31 6.27 13.33 -1.87
N HIS A 32 5.87 14.34 -2.63
CA HIS A 32 6.77 15.40 -3.11
C HIS A 32 6.87 16.58 -2.13
N PHE A 33 6.19 16.51 -0.98
CA PHE A 33 6.11 17.62 -0.02
C PHE A 33 7.48 18.02 0.54
N ASP A 34 8.41 17.07 0.66
CA ASP A 34 9.76 17.36 1.14
C ASP A 34 10.68 17.99 0.07
N LYS A 35 10.27 17.95 -1.21
CA LYS A 35 10.96 18.58 -2.34
C LYS A 35 10.53 20.03 -2.54
N ASP A 36 9.42 20.47 -1.93
CA ASP A 36 8.96 21.85 -1.98
C ASP A 36 9.73 22.72 -0.96
N LYS A 37 10.62 23.58 -1.49
CA LYS A 37 11.46 24.47 -0.69
C LYS A 37 10.67 25.47 0.14
N HIS A 38 9.46 25.85 -0.27
CA HIS A 38 8.65 26.84 0.43
C HIS A 38 7.91 26.26 1.65
N TYR A 39 7.70 24.94 1.68
CA TYR A 39 6.99 24.26 2.76
C TYR A 39 7.92 23.54 3.74
N ALA A 40 9.06 23.01 3.27
CA ALA A 40 9.94 22.19 4.10
C ALA A 40 11.04 22.97 4.84
N TYR A 41 11.27 24.25 4.50
CA TYR A 41 12.40 25.05 4.97
C TYR A 41 11.99 26.44 5.48
N GLU A 42 12.54 26.84 6.63
CA GLU A 42 12.56 28.23 7.12
C GLU A 42 14.02 28.55 7.47
N ASP A 43 14.51 29.72 7.09
CA ASP A 43 15.92 30.13 7.27
C ASP A 43 16.94 29.06 6.83
N ASN A 44 16.69 28.42 5.68
CA ASN A 44 17.51 27.33 5.11
C ASN A 44 17.65 26.09 6.02
N ARG A 45 16.86 25.97 7.09
CA ARG A 45 16.81 24.78 7.94
C ARG A 45 15.57 23.98 7.63
N ARG A 46 15.72 22.66 7.48
CA ARG A 46 14.59 21.74 7.29
C ARG A 46 13.81 21.65 8.59
N ILE A 47 12.57 22.10 8.60
CA ILE A 47 11.72 22.10 9.82
C ILE A 47 10.74 20.93 9.81
N ILE A 48 10.29 20.52 8.63
CA ILE A 48 9.31 19.43 8.50
C ILE A 48 10.03 18.21 7.90
N ASP A 49 10.42 17.29 8.78
CA ASP A 49 10.79 15.92 8.41
C ASP A 49 9.64 14.97 8.80
N ARG A 50 8.58 14.98 8.00
CA ARG A 50 7.46 14.03 8.12
C ARG A 50 7.35 13.18 6.86
N PRO A 51 8.25 12.20 6.67
CA PRO A 51 8.11 11.25 5.57
C PRO A 51 6.73 10.57 5.67
N LEU A 52 6.13 10.30 4.50
CA LEU A 52 4.74 9.83 4.37
C LEU A 52 4.45 8.60 5.25
N ASN A 53 5.42 7.69 5.44
CA ASN A 53 5.29 6.57 6.37
C ASN A 53 5.01 7.00 7.83
N LYS A 54 5.68 8.04 8.35
CA LYS A 54 5.42 8.57 9.70
C LYS A 54 4.03 9.18 9.80
N VAL A 55 3.56 9.86 8.75
CA VAL A 55 2.21 10.44 8.72
C VAL A 55 1.15 9.35 8.67
N MET A 56 1.33 8.35 7.79
CA MET A 56 0.44 7.20 7.71
C MET A 56 0.39 6.44 9.04
N LEU A 57 1.49 6.40 9.80
CA LEU A 57 1.52 5.83 11.16
C LEU A 57 0.73 6.67 12.15
N LEU A 58 0.94 7.99 12.17
CA LEU A 58 0.24 8.91 13.08
C LEU A 58 -1.29 8.87 12.93
N HIS A 59 -1.76 8.55 11.73
CA HIS A 59 -3.18 8.51 11.42
C HIS A 59 -3.71 7.09 11.12
N LEU A 60 -2.91 6.05 11.34
CA LEU A 60 -3.28 4.64 11.08
C LEU A 60 -4.65 4.27 11.68
N PRO A 61 -4.98 4.58 12.95
CA PRO A 61 -6.28 4.24 13.52
C PRO A 61 -7.46 4.92 12.81
N LYS A 62 -7.24 6.14 12.27
CA LYS A 62 -8.27 6.89 11.54
C LYS A 62 -8.40 6.42 10.10
N PHE A 63 -7.31 5.92 9.52
CA PHE A 63 -7.28 5.45 8.14
C PHE A 63 -7.46 3.94 8.00
N GLN A 64 -7.54 3.15 9.08
CA GLN A 64 -7.67 1.69 8.99
C GLN A 64 -8.80 1.26 8.04
N HIS A 65 -9.98 1.88 8.13
CA HIS A 65 -11.12 1.56 7.27
C HIS A 65 -10.93 2.00 5.82
N LEU A 66 -10.24 3.13 5.64
CA LEU A 66 -9.89 3.66 4.31
C LEU A 66 -8.86 2.76 3.63
N LEU A 67 -7.87 2.30 4.40
CA LEU A 67 -6.84 1.34 4.03
C LEU A 67 -7.35 -0.10 3.96
N HIS A 68 -8.65 -0.37 4.07
CA HIS A 68 -9.23 -1.67 3.69
C HIS A 68 -9.87 -1.63 2.30
N HIS A 69 -9.98 -0.45 1.68
CA HIS A 69 -10.72 -0.29 0.45
C HIS A 69 -9.87 -0.70 -0.76
N PRO A 70 -10.32 -1.69 -1.58
CA PRO A 70 -9.58 -2.18 -2.74
C PRO A 70 -9.11 -1.09 -3.71
N ASP A 71 -9.93 -0.06 -3.93
CA ASP A 71 -9.58 1.00 -4.86
C ASP A 71 -8.55 1.98 -4.30
N ILE A 72 -8.44 2.11 -2.97
CA ILE A 72 -7.42 2.94 -2.31
C ILE A 72 -6.07 2.23 -2.31
N HIS A 73 -6.08 0.90 -2.18
CA HIS A 73 -4.90 0.07 -2.37
C HIS A 73 -4.30 0.21 -3.76
N CYS A 74 -5.14 0.28 -4.79
CA CYS A 74 -4.68 0.53 -6.16
C CYS A 74 -4.04 1.91 -6.33
N CYS A 75 -4.42 2.91 -5.53
CA CYS A 75 -3.85 4.25 -5.57
C CYS A 75 -2.50 4.39 -4.86
N LEU A 76 -2.24 3.54 -3.87
CA LEU A 76 -1.00 3.57 -3.10
C LEU A 76 0.20 2.97 -3.87
N CYS A 77 -0.04 2.26 -4.98
CA CYS A 77 1.00 1.61 -5.79
C CYS A 77 1.01 2.09 -7.24
N ILE A 78 0.85 3.40 -7.45
CA ILE A 78 0.81 4.01 -8.79
C ILE A 78 2.23 4.27 -9.33
N SER A 79 3.21 4.52 -8.45
CA SER A 79 4.62 4.67 -8.83
C SER A 79 5.54 3.82 -7.96
N THR A 80 6.74 3.53 -8.46
CA THR A 80 7.80 2.82 -7.74
C THR A 80 8.24 3.53 -6.45
N GLU A 81 8.16 4.87 -6.43
CA GLU A 81 8.45 5.68 -5.24
C GLU A 81 7.33 5.57 -4.20
N THR A 82 6.07 5.52 -4.64
CA THR A 82 4.93 5.29 -3.73
C THR A 82 4.93 3.89 -3.14
N SER A 83 5.31 2.87 -3.93
CA SER A 83 5.36 1.49 -3.48
C SER A 83 6.44 1.25 -2.43
N ASP A 84 7.57 1.97 -2.51
CA ASP A 84 8.65 1.83 -1.54
C ASP A 84 8.23 2.31 -0.14
N VAL A 85 7.68 3.52 -0.07
CA VAL A 85 7.17 4.10 1.19
C VAL A 85 6.09 3.21 1.80
N VAL A 86 5.24 2.62 0.95
CA VAL A 86 4.15 1.74 1.35
C VAL A 86 4.69 0.41 1.90
N VAL A 87 5.64 -0.23 1.22
CA VAL A 87 6.28 -1.47 1.70
C VAL A 87 6.99 -1.21 3.03
N GLN A 88 7.73 -0.12 3.16
CA GLN A 88 8.40 0.27 4.41
C GLN A 88 7.40 0.52 5.55
N TYR A 89 6.30 1.23 5.26
CA TYR A 89 5.21 1.43 6.21
C TYR A 89 4.63 0.09 6.68
N TYR A 90 4.33 -0.82 5.76
CA TYR A 90 3.77 -2.12 6.12
C TYR A 90 4.77 -3.00 6.85
N LYS A 91 6.07 -2.98 6.53
CA LYS A 91 7.12 -3.63 7.33
C LYS A 91 7.08 -3.16 8.79
N GLN A 92 6.90 -1.87 9.02
CA GLN A 92 6.84 -1.30 10.37
C GLN A 92 5.54 -1.67 11.12
N VAL A 93 4.40 -1.66 10.44
CA VAL A 93 3.08 -1.98 11.04
C VAL A 93 2.84 -3.49 11.15
N PHE A 94 3.55 -4.31 10.38
CA PHE A 94 3.34 -5.76 10.26
C PHE A 94 3.27 -6.47 11.61
N LYS A 95 4.18 -6.09 12.53
CA LYS A 95 4.27 -6.67 13.88
C LYS A 95 3.04 -6.37 14.74
N THR A 96 2.33 -5.28 14.47
CA THR A 96 1.19 -4.80 15.26
C THR A 96 -0.16 -5.18 14.65
N HIS A 97 -0.26 -5.24 13.32
CA HIS A 97 -1.51 -5.51 12.60
C HIS A 97 -1.29 -6.49 11.42
N PRO A 98 -0.86 -7.73 11.69
CA PRO A 98 -0.45 -8.67 10.64
C PRO A 98 -1.58 -9.04 9.68
N GLU A 99 -2.83 -9.03 10.15
CA GLU A 99 -4.01 -9.38 9.33
C GLU A 99 -4.28 -8.37 8.21
N MET A 100 -4.20 -7.08 8.53
CA MET A 100 -4.36 -6.00 7.56
C MET A 100 -3.23 -6.01 6.53
N CYS A 101 -1.99 -6.14 7.01
CA CYS A 101 -0.81 -6.03 6.18
C CYS A 101 -0.74 -7.18 5.15
N THR A 102 -1.09 -8.41 5.56
CA THR A 102 -1.04 -9.59 4.67
C THR A 102 -1.94 -9.48 3.45
N TYR A 103 -3.21 -9.08 3.65
CA TYR A 103 -4.14 -8.91 2.55
C TYR A 103 -3.62 -7.90 1.53
N LEU A 104 -3.15 -6.75 2.03
CA LEU A 104 -2.71 -5.67 1.16
C LEU A 104 -1.43 -6.00 0.41
N LEU A 105 -0.41 -6.50 1.10
CA LEU A 105 0.85 -6.94 0.49
C LEU A 105 0.60 -7.97 -0.64
N CYS A 106 -0.37 -8.88 -0.46
CA CYS A 106 -0.81 -9.81 -1.50
C CYS A 106 -1.51 -9.16 -2.71
N VAL A 107 -2.16 -8.02 -2.52
CA VAL A 107 -2.84 -7.30 -3.61
C VAL A 107 -1.84 -6.53 -4.44
N ILE A 108 -0.86 -5.90 -3.81
CA ILE A 108 0.09 -4.99 -4.47
C ILE A 108 1.31 -5.68 -5.04
N SER A 109 1.64 -6.89 -4.58
CA SER A 109 2.85 -7.64 -4.96
C SER A 109 3.07 -7.77 -6.47
N VAL A 110 2.01 -7.91 -7.26
CA VAL A 110 2.09 -8.01 -8.74
C VAL A 110 2.55 -6.74 -9.44
N LYS A 111 2.53 -5.61 -8.73
CA LYS A 111 2.93 -4.28 -9.21
C LYS A 111 4.29 -3.84 -8.66
N LEU A 112 4.86 -4.58 -7.71
CA LEU A 112 6.15 -4.27 -7.12
C LEU A 112 7.27 -4.64 -8.12
N ASN A 113 8.40 -3.95 -8.01
CA ASN A 113 9.62 -4.40 -8.68
C ASN A 113 10.20 -5.62 -7.95
N GLU A 114 11.18 -6.29 -8.56
CA GLU A 114 11.78 -7.53 -8.02
C GLU A 114 12.30 -7.36 -6.60
N GLN A 115 13.07 -6.29 -6.33
CA GLN A 115 13.62 -6.05 -4.99
C GLN A 115 12.53 -5.84 -3.93
N GLN A 116 11.50 -5.04 -4.25
CA GLN A 116 10.38 -4.80 -3.33
C GLN A 116 9.53 -6.05 -3.12
N LEU A 117 9.42 -6.90 -4.13
CA LEU A 117 8.73 -8.17 -4.02
C LEU A 117 9.49 -9.13 -3.11
N ASP A 118 10.81 -9.24 -3.28
CA ASP A 118 11.68 -10.05 -2.42
C ASP A 118 11.56 -9.63 -0.95
N ASP A 119 11.60 -8.32 -0.70
CA ASP A 119 11.39 -7.69 0.61
C ASP A 119 10.05 -8.08 1.26
N VAL A 120 8.99 -8.27 0.47
CA VAL A 120 7.65 -8.68 0.94
C VAL A 120 7.59 -10.17 1.20
N ILE A 121 8.23 -10.99 0.37
CA ILE A 121 8.32 -12.43 0.57
C ILE A 121 9.15 -12.74 1.82
N GLU A 122 10.28 -12.09 2.01
CA GLU A 122 11.11 -12.21 3.23
C GLU A 122 10.30 -11.88 4.49
N LEU A 123 9.52 -10.80 4.47
CA LEU A 123 8.64 -10.43 5.58
C LEU A 123 7.63 -11.52 5.93
N PHE A 124 7.05 -12.20 4.92
CA PHE A 124 6.15 -13.33 5.16
C PHE A 124 6.89 -14.56 5.67
N MET A 125 8.08 -14.84 5.17
CA MET A 125 8.92 -15.96 5.61
C MET A 125 9.36 -15.79 7.07
N ASP A 126 9.75 -14.59 7.48
CA ASP A 126 10.04 -14.26 8.88
C ASP A 126 8.84 -14.52 9.78
N GLY A 127 7.64 -14.18 9.29
CA GLY A 127 6.39 -14.45 9.98
C GLY A 127 6.09 -15.95 10.15
N LEU A 128 6.63 -16.82 9.30
CA LEU A 128 6.48 -18.28 9.44
C LEU A 128 7.27 -18.84 10.63
N VAL A 129 8.18 -18.07 11.22
CA VAL A 129 8.93 -18.46 12.42
C VAL A 129 8.11 -18.27 13.71
N ASP A 130 6.92 -17.66 13.63
CA ASP A 130 6.03 -17.45 14.78
C ASP A 130 5.60 -18.79 15.44
N LYS A 131 5.00 -18.78 16.63
CA LYS A 131 4.51 -20.02 17.27
C LYS A 131 3.05 -20.32 16.94
N ASN A 132 2.33 -19.36 16.39
CA ASN A 132 0.90 -19.46 16.12
C ASN A 132 0.64 -20.08 14.75
N GLN A 133 0.12 -21.30 14.76
CA GLN A 133 -0.22 -22.05 13.55
C GLN A 133 -1.21 -21.32 12.63
N SER A 134 -2.12 -20.50 13.18
CA SER A 134 -3.05 -19.71 12.36
C SER A 134 -2.34 -18.59 11.59
N ILE A 135 -1.27 -18.04 12.17
CA ILE A 135 -0.40 -17.04 11.55
C ILE A 135 0.41 -17.70 10.43
N HIS A 136 0.97 -18.90 10.67
CA HIS A 136 1.68 -19.67 9.64
C HIS A 136 0.84 -19.92 8.40
N TYR A 137 -0.37 -20.45 8.62
CA TYR A 137 -1.28 -20.77 7.51
C TYR A 137 -1.58 -19.52 6.67
N ARG A 138 -1.77 -18.36 7.30
CA ARG A 138 -2.05 -17.10 6.60
C ARG A 138 -0.87 -16.61 5.77
N TYR A 139 0.35 -16.69 6.28
CA TYR A 139 1.54 -16.28 5.54
C TYR A 139 1.86 -17.25 4.40
N ALA A 140 1.79 -18.55 4.65
CA ALA A 140 1.95 -19.56 3.59
C ALA A 140 0.91 -19.38 2.47
N LYS A 141 -0.36 -19.13 2.84
CA LYS A 141 -1.44 -18.83 1.89
C LYS A 141 -1.17 -17.55 1.11
N SER A 142 -0.64 -16.52 1.77
CA SER A 142 -0.26 -15.24 1.14
C SER A 142 0.83 -15.45 0.10
N ILE A 143 1.91 -16.15 0.44
CA ILE A 143 3.01 -16.49 -0.47
C ILE A 143 2.48 -17.28 -1.68
N ALA A 144 1.69 -18.34 -1.45
CA ALA A 144 1.10 -19.14 -2.53
C ALA A 144 0.24 -18.30 -3.47
N LYS A 145 -0.56 -17.38 -2.93
CA LYS A 145 -1.40 -16.48 -3.72
C LYS A 145 -0.57 -15.51 -4.57
N ILE A 146 0.55 -15.01 -4.05
CA ILE A 146 1.47 -14.16 -4.81
C ILE A 146 2.08 -14.96 -5.96
N ALA A 147 2.61 -16.16 -5.68
CA ALA A 147 3.21 -17.02 -6.70
C ALA A 147 2.22 -17.34 -7.84
N LEU A 148 0.97 -17.67 -7.53
CA LEU A 148 -0.06 -17.92 -8.54
C LEU A 148 -0.31 -16.70 -9.44
N LYS A 149 -0.44 -15.50 -8.85
CA LYS A 149 -0.66 -14.27 -9.62
C LYS A 149 0.52 -13.89 -10.50
N LEU A 150 1.74 -14.15 -10.04
CA LEU A 150 2.96 -13.90 -10.84
C LEU A 150 3.03 -14.85 -12.03
N ASN A 151 2.70 -16.13 -11.83
CA ASN A 151 2.59 -17.10 -12.92
C ASN A 151 1.51 -16.69 -13.94
N GLU A 152 0.34 -16.25 -13.48
CA GLU A 152 -0.72 -15.74 -14.37
C GLU A 152 -0.23 -14.53 -15.19
N LYS A 153 0.52 -13.59 -14.57
CA LYS A 153 1.07 -12.45 -15.29
C LYS A 153 2.06 -12.89 -16.39
N GLN A 154 3.00 -13.79 -16.06
CA GLN A 154 3.98 -14.32 -17.02
C GLN A 154 3.33 -15.08 -18.18
N LEU A 155 2.20 -15.75 -17.97
CA LEU A 155 1.47 -16.46 -19.02
C LEU A 155 0.65 -15.55 -19.94
N ASN A 156 0.37 -14.32 -19.49
CA ASN A 156 -0.40 -13.31 -20.24
C ASN A 156 0.50 -12.27 -20.94
N GLU A 157 1.83 -12.39 -20.80
CA GLU A 157 2.86 -11.62 -21.50
C GLU A 157 3.36 -12.38 -22.74
#